data_AF-A0AAU3LLY0-F1
#
_entry.id   AF-A0AAU3LLY0-F1
#
_cell.length_a   1.000
_cell.length_b   1.000
_cell.length_c   1.000
_cell.angle_alpha   90.00
_cell.angle_beta   90.00
_cell.angle_gamma   90.00
#
_symmetry.space_group_name_H-M   'P 1'
#
loop_
_entity.id
_entity.type
_entity.pdbx_description
1 polymer ?
#
loop_
_entity_poly.entity_id
_entity_poly.type
_entity_poly.pdbx_seq_one_letter_code
_entity_poly.pdbx_strand_id
1 'polypeptide(L)'
;MTNSGRILASSAADAGDDGPFDSAVSDAGRVTVSAAGRVRVTLAAHPTVLGTFPQYKIEGVECLPGSTDAVLGTDDENLGGFLRTMSFCEA
;
A
#
# COMPACT_ATOMS: atom_id res chain seq x y z
N MET A 1 3.58 4.91 4.19
CA MET A 1 2.73 5.54 5.23
C MET A 1 2.46 6.97 4.79
N THR A 2 1.27 7.53 5.02
CA THR A 2 0.93 8.89 4.56
C THR A 2 1.44 9.94 5.56
N ASN A 3 1.43 11.22 5.15
CA ASN A 3 1.74 12.36 6.03
C ASN A 3 0.80 12.48 7.24
N SER A 4 -0.43 11.99 7.10
CA SER A 4 -1.39 11.96 8.20
C SER A 4 -1.11 10.81 9.18
N GLY A 5 -0.18 9.90 8.86
CA GLY A 5 0.16 8.73 9.66
C GLY A 5 -0.61 7.48 9.26
N ARG A 6 -1.42 7.50 8.19
CA ARG A 6 -2.14 6.33 7.70
C ARG A 6 -1.18 5.27 7.16
N ILE A 7 -1.41 4.01 7.49
CA ILE A 7 -0.60 2.87 7.07
C ILE A 7 -1.28 2.24 5.86
N LEU A 8 -0.64 2.36 4.70
CA LEU A 8 -1.04 1.62 3.50
C LEU A 8 -0.23 0.33 3.46
N ALA A 9 -0.90 -0.79 3.20
CA ALA A 9 -0.27 -2.10 3.05
C ALA A 9 -0.67 -2.72 1.72
N SER A 10 0.29 -3.24 0.96
CA SER A 10 0.01 -4.17 -0.13
C SER A 10 -0.01 -5.61 0.39
N SER A 11 -0.75 -6.46 -0.30
CA SER A 11 -0.83 -7.89 -0.05
C SER A 11 -1.00 -8.60 -1.39
N ALA A 12 -0.40 -9.78 -1.55
CA ALA A 12 -0.54 -10.62 -2.74
C ALA A 12 -1.11 -11.99 -2.34
N ALA A 13 -2.02 -12.51 -3.15
CA ALA A 13 -2.47 -13.88 -3.08
C ALA A 13 -1.41 -14.76 -3.75
N ASP A 14 -0.68 -15.51 -2.94
CA ASP A 14 0.40 -16.39 -3.39
C ASP A 14 -0.17 -17.74 -3.87
N ALA A 15 -0.01 -18.03 -5.16
CA ALA A 15 -0.37 -19.29 -5.78
C ALA A 15 0.87 -20.17 -6.12
N GLY A 16 2.07 -19.77 -5.68
CA GLY A 16 3.37 -20.31 -6.09
C GLY A 16 4.31 -19.20 -6.63
N ASP A 17 5.53 -19.57 -6.97
CA ASP A 17 6.62 -18.58 -7.17
C ASP A 17 6.60 -17.83 -8.52
N ASP A 18 5.83 -18.30 -9.52
CA ASP A 18 5.97 -17.83 -10.91
C ASP A 18 4.96 -16.75 -11.35
N GLY A 19 4.00 -16.39 -10.48
CA GLY A 19 2.94 -15.45 -10.82
C GLY A 19 2.12 -15.86 -12.06
N PRO A 20 1.34 -14.93 -12.65
CA PRO A 20 1.05 -13.59 -12.15
C PRO A 20 0.19 -13.59 -10.88
N PHE A 21 0.40 -12.62 -9.98
CA PHE A 21 -0.27 -12.58 -8.67
C PHE A 21 -1.44 -11.62 -8.63
N ASP A 22 -2.53 -12.01 -7.97
CA ASP A 22 -3.55 -11.04 -7.59
C ASP A 22 -3.13 -10.31 -6.32
N SER A 23 -3.28 -8.99 -6.30
CA SER A 23 -2.91 -8.21 -5.11
C SER A 23 -3.95 -7.17 -4.75
N ALA A 24 -3.80 -6.61 -3.55
CA ALA A 24 -4.64 -5.54 -3.05
C ALA A 24 -3.81 -4.54 -2.25
N VAL A 25 -4.22 -3.27 -2.27
CA VAL A 25 -3.73 -2.22 -1.37
C VAL A 25 -4.85 -1.87 -0.39
N SER A 26 -4.53 -1.86 0.90
CA SER A 26 -5.48 -1.61 1.98
C SER A 26 -5.01 -0.54 2.95
N ASP A 27 -5.97 0.13 3.56
CA ASP A 27 -5.77 0.92 4.78
C ASP A 27 -5.68 0.00 5.99
N ALA A 28 -4.47 -0.18 6.50
CA ALA A 28 -4.18 -1.10 7.59
C ALA A 28 -4.24 -0.45 8.98
N GLY A 29 -4.38 0.87 9.07
CA GLY A 29 -4.41 1.58 10.35
C GLY A 29 -3.59 2.87 10.34
N ARG A 30 -3.04 3.24 11.50
CA ARG A 30 -2.44 4.56 11.71
C ARG A 30 -1.30 4.55 12.72
N VAL A 31 -0.32 5.42 12.47
CA VAL A 31 0.69 5.86 13.42
C VAL A 31 0.36 7.26 13.91
N THR A 32 0.46 7.46 15.22
CA THR A 32 0.29 8.77 15.86
C THR A 32 1.46 9.06 16.78
N VAL A 33 1.85 10.33 16.88
CA VAL A 33 2.87 10.80 17.82
C VAL A 33 2.21 11.81 18.76
N SER A 34 2.25 11.54 20.07
CA SER A 34 1.74 12.50 21.07
C SER A 34 2.65 13.73 21.17
N ALA A 35 2.15 14.82 21.76
CA ALA A 35 2.96 16.02 22.02
C ALA A 35 4.22 15.74 22.86
N ALA A 36 4.19 14.70 23.70
CA ALA A 36 5.35 14.24 24.49
C ALA A 36 6.28 13.28 23.72
N GLY A 37 6.11 13.12 22.41
CA GLY A 37 6.95 12.27 21.56
C GLY A 37 6.64 10.77 21.59
N ARG A 38 5.62 10.33 22.35
CA ARG A 38 5.24 8.91 22.36
C ARG A 38 4.59 8.48 21.06
N VAL A 39 5.16 7.44 20.43
CA VAL A 39 4.64 6.81 19.21
C VAL A 39 3.61 5.74 19.58
N ARG A 40 2.48 5.73 18.88
CA ARG A 40 1.48 4.66 18.94
C ARG A 40 1.14 4.19 17.53
N VAL A 41 1.18 2.88 17.32
CA VAL A 41 0.68 2.20 16.13
C VAL A 41 -0.67 1.57 16.49
N THR A 42 -1.69 1.83 15.68
CA THR A 42 -3.03 1.23 15.82
C THR A 42 -3.38 0.57 14.50
N LEU A 43 -3.59 -0.75 14.51
CA LEU A 43 -4.03 -1.49 13.33
C LEU A 43 -5.57 -1.54 13.28
N ALA A 44 -6.13 -1.48 12.08
CA ALA A 44 -7.54 -1.71 11.87
C ALA A 44 -7.84 -3.20 12.10
N ALA A 45 -8.89 -3.51 12.87
CA ALA A 45 -9.34 -4.90 13.05
C ALA A 45 -9.78 -5.53 11.71
N HIS A 46 -10.32 -4.70 10.81
CA HIS A 46 -10.65 -5.05 9.44
C HIS A 46 -10.09 -3.96 8.51
N PRO A 47 -8.94 -4.19 7.86
CA PRO A 47 -8.40 -3.25 6.89
C PRO A 47 -9.37 -2.97 5.73
N THR A 48 -9.47 -1.71 5.32
CA THR A 48 -10.32 -1.31 4.19
C THR A 48 -9.54 -1.46 2.90
N VAL A 49 -9.99 -2.30 1.97
CA VAL A 49 -9.39 -2.44 0.64
C VAL A 49 -9.65 -1.16 -0.17
N LEU A 50 -8.58 -0.55 -0.67
CA LEU A 50 -8.61 0.67 -1.49
C LEU A 50 -8.59 0.35 -2.98
N GLY A 51 -7.95 -0.76 -3.36
CA GLY A 51 -7.95 -1.26 -4.72
C GLY A 51 -7.41 -2.68 -4.80
N THR A 52 -7.86 -3.39 -5.84
CA THR A 52 -7.43 -4.74 -6.21
C THR A 52 -6.79 -4.71 -7.59
N PHE A 53 -5.73 -5.49 -7.76
CA PHE A 53 -4.91 -5.53 -8.96
C PHE A 53 -4.79 -6.98 -9.41
N PRO A 54 -5.67 -7.44 -10.32
CA PRO A 54 -5.58 -8.80 -10.82
C PRO A 54 -4.34 -8.95 -11.71
N GLN A 55 -3.64 -10.07 -11.56
CA GLN A 55 -2.44 -10.41 -12.35
C GLN A 55 -1.31 -9.37 -12.24
N TYR A 56 -1.22 -8.67 -11.11
CA TYR A 56 -0.14 -7.75 -10.80
C TYR A 56 0.20 -7.81 -9.31
N LYS A 57 1.41 -8.23 -8.98
CA LYS A 57 1.96 -8.14 -7.62
C LYS A 57 2.34 -6.70 -7.28
N ILE A 58 1.65 -6.06 -6.33
CA ILE A 58 2.09 -4.77 -5.78
C ILE A 58 3.10 -5.00 -4.64
N GLU A 59 4.36 -4.62 -4.84
CA GLU A 59 5.43 -4.76 -3.83
C GLU A 59 5.82 -3.43 -3.18
N GLY A 60 5.45 -2.31 -3.78
CA GLY A 60 5.73 -0.98 -3.26
C GLY A 60 4.54 -0.04 -3.36
N VAL A 61 4.33 0.76 -2.32
CA VAL A 61 3.34 1.84 -2.28
C VAL A 61 3.98 3.07 -1.65
N GLU A 62 4.10 4.16 -2.41
CA GLU A 62 4.70 5.41 -1.94
C GLU A 62 3.83 6.61 -2.29
N CYS A 63 3.56 7.49 -1.32
CA CYS A 63 2.79 8.71 -1.56
C CYS A 63 3.66 9.79 -2.20
N LEU A 64 3.17 10.42 -3.27
CA LEU A 64 3.83 11.57 -3.85
C LEU A 64 3.69 12.79 -2.93
N PRO A 65 4.78 13.51 -2.60
CA PRO A 65 4.71 14.68 -1.74
C PRO A 65 3.75 15.74 -2.27
N GLY A 66 2.82 16.21 -1.42
CA GLY A 66 1.85 17.24 -1.78
C GLY A 66 0.78 16.80 -2.79
N SER A 67 0.59 15.49 -2.94
CA SER A 67 -0.41 14.91 -3.84
C SER A 67 -1.26 13.86 -3.12
N THR A 68 -2.48 13.67 -3.61
CA THR A 68 -3.32 12.52 -3.23
C THR A 68 -2.89 11.22 -3.89
N ASP A 69 -1.90 11.26 -4.80
CA ASP A 69 -1.48 10.10 -5.57
C ASP A 69 -0.40 9.29 -4.86
N ALA A 70 -0.57 7.97 -4.90
CA ALA A 70 0.45 6.99 -4.61
C ALA A 70 1.04 6.47 -5.92
N VAL A 71 2.36 6.26 -5.94
CA VAL A 71 3.03 5.40 -6.91
C VAL A 71 3.02 3.98 -6.39
N LEU A 72 2.54 3.05 -7.22
CA LEU A 72 2.58 1.62 -6.98
C LEU A 72 3.68 1.01 -7.81
N GLY A 73 4.62 0.33 -7.14
CA GLY A 73 5.64 -0.49 -7.78
C GLY A 73 5.15 -1.93 -7.89
N THR A 74 5.22 -2.48 -9.10
CA THR A 74 4.92 -3.90 -9.33
C THR A 74 6.19 -4.68 -9.60
N ASP A 75 6.18 -5.95 -9.21
CA ASP A 75 7.19 -6.93 -9.61
C ASP A 75 6.48 -8.27 -9.82
N ASP A 76 6.04 -8.53 -11.04
CA ASP A 76 5.29 -9.75 -11.36
C ASP A 76 6.25 -10.84 -11.88
N GLU A 77 7.34 -11.03 -11.14
CA GLU A 77 8.38 -12.03 -11.35
C GLU A 77 8.90 -12.02 -12.81
N ASN A 78 8.65 -13.09 -13.56
CA ASN A 78 9.10 -13.27 -14.93
C ASN A 78 8.42 -12.32 -15.94
N LEU A 79 7.36 -11.63 -15.53
CA LEU A 79 6.62 -10.67 -16.35
C LEU A 79 7.13 -9.23 -16.15
N GLY A 80 8.04 -9.02 -15.20
CA GLY A 80 8.70 -7.75 -14.92
C GLY A 80 7.84 -6.76 -14.12
N GLY A 81 8.37 -5.53 -14.00
CA GLY A 81 7.77 -4.47 -13.19
C GLY A 81 7.35 -3.26 -14.01
N PHE A 82 6.32 -2.55 -13.54
CA PHE A 82 5.96 -1.22 -14.01
C PHE A 82 5.50 -0.35 -12.84
N LEU A 83 5.32 0.94 -13.11
CA LEU A 83 4.76 1.90 -12.16
C LEU A 83 3.33 2.25 -12.53
N ARG A 84 2.47 2.37 -11.53
CA ARG A 84 1.11 2.94 -11.67
C ARG A 84 0.91 4.06 -10.67
N THR A 85 -0.01 4.98 -10.98
CA THR A 85 -0.48 5.99 -10.04
C THR A 85 -1.93 5.71 -9.64
N MET A 86 -2.23 5.84 -8.35
CA MET A 86 -3.57 5.68 -7.78
C MET A 86 -3.81 6.74 -6.72
N SER A 87 -5.01 7.32 -6.66
CA SER A 87 -5.34 8.34 -5.65
C SER A 87 -5.69 7.69 -4.30
N PHE A 88 -4.68 7.15 -3.61
CA PHE A 88 -4.81 6.47 -2.31
C PHE A 88 -4.26 7.28 -1.13
N CYS A 89 -3.55 8.37 -1.41
CA CYS A 89 -2.97 9.25 -0.41
C CYS A 89 -3.90 10.44 -0.13
N GLU A 90 -3.59 11.14 0.95
CA GLU A 90 -4.26 12.38 1.34
C GLU A 90 -3.36 13.56 0.95
N ALA A 91 -3.98 14.68 0.57
CA ALA A 91 -3.26 15.93 0.27
C ALA A 91 -2.66 16.56 1.54
#